data_AF-A0A6N9VDV5-F1
#
_entry.id   AF-A0A6N9VDV5-F1
#
_cell.length_a   1.000
_cell.length_b   1.000
_cell.length_c   1.000
_cell.angle_alpha   90.00
_cell.angle_beta   90.00
_cell.angle_gamma   90.00
#
_symmetry.space_group_name_H-M   'P 1'
#
loop_
_entity.id
_entity.type
_entity.pdbx_description
1 polymer ?
#
loop_
_entity_poly.entity_id
_entity_poly.type
_entity_poly.pdbx_seq_one_letter_code
_entity_poly.pdbx_strand_id
1 'polypeptide(L)'
;SADPPLLIDPDLRPEGKTGPLVRSLASYAAYYRRWSQVWEAQALLRAEPVAGDAELGARFVELVDPLRYPAEGLGEDGAREIRRLKARMESERLPRGAD
;
A
#
# COMPACT_ATOMS: atom_id res chain seq x y z
N SER A 1 3.44 -19.62 24.81
CA SER A 1 3.52 -20.35 23.54
C SER A 1 4.98 -20.46 23.14
N ALA A 2 5.39 -21.52 22.43
CA ALA A 2 6.76 -21.71 21.94
C ALA A 2 6.99 -21.12 20.53
N ASP A 3 5.99 -20.42 19.99
CA ASP A 3 6.08 -19.85 18.64
C ASP A 3 7.05 -18.66 18.59
N PRO A 4 7.83 -18.54 17.50
CA PRO A 4 8.66 -17.37 17.29
C PRO A 4 7.80 -16.10 17.19
N PRO A 5 8.30 -14.95 17.65
CA PRO A 5 7.57 -13.69 17.57
C PRO A 5 7.33 -13.30 16.10
N LEU A 6 6.13 -12.85 15.80
CA LEU A 6 5.80 -12.28 14.49
C LEU A 6 6.35 -10.86 14.41
N LEU A 7 7.27 -10.62 13.48
CA LEU A 7 7.74 -9.28 13.17
C LEU A 7 6.68 -8.56 12.31
N ILE A 8 6.24 -7.39 12.75
CA ILE A 8 5.23 -6.58 12.07
C ILE A 8 5.91 -5.33 11.50
N ASP A 9 5.71 -5.08 10.22
CA ASP A 9 6.12 -3.85 9.54
C ASP A 9 4.87 -3.04 9.13
N PRO A 10 4.54 -1.95 9.84
CA PRO A 10 3.40 -1.09 9.52
C PRO A 10 3.74 0.07 8.57
N ASP A 11 4.91 0.08 7.91
CA ASP A 11 5.40 1.26 7.18
C ASP A 11 4.65 1.54 5.86
N LEU A 12 3.81 0.61 5.40
CA LEU A 12 2.91 0.81 4.26
C LEU A 12 1.62 1.59 4.61
N ARG A 13 1.44 1.98 5.88
CA ARG A 13 0.31 2.85 6.28
C ARG A 13 0.46 4.26 5.71
N PRO A 14 -0.64 5.03 5.58
CA PRO A 14 -0.57 6.44 5.19
C PRO A 14 0.45 7.24 6.00
N GLU A 15 1.26 8.05 5.31
CA GLU A 15 2.39 8.81 5.87
C GLU A 15 3.51 7.95 6.51
N GLY A 16 3.51 6.63 6.30
CA GLY A 16 4.52 5.70 6.78
C GLY A 16 4.87 5.91 8.25
N LYS A 17 6.17 5.95 8.57
CA LYS A 17 6.70 6.12 9.93
C LYS A 17 6.21 7.37 10.66
N THR A 18 5.90 8.44 9.92
CA THR A 18 5.44 9.71 10.50
C THR A 18 3.93 9.74 10.75
N GLY A 19 3.18 8.82 10.13
CA GLY A 19 1.75 8.71 10.28
C GLY A 19 1.32 7.99 11.56
N PRO A 20 0.08 8.23 12.03
CA PRO A 20 -0.48 7.51 13.16
C PRO A 20 -0.56 6.00 12.86
N LEU A 21 -0.35 5.18 13.88
CA LEU A 21 -0.35 3.71 13.72
C LEU A 21 -1.73 3.17 13.30
N VAL A 22 -2.80 3.81 13.75
CA VAL A 22 -4.19 3.44 13.45
C VAL A 22 -4.96 4.68 13.01
N ARG A 23 -5.86 4.53 12.04
CA ARG A 23 -6.72 5.60 11.51
C ARG A 23 -8.17 5.13 11.42
N SER A 24 -9.10 6.09 11.48
CA SER A 24 -10.48 5.83 11.11
C SER A 24 -10.62 5.64 9.60
N LEU A 25 -11.67 4.95 9.16
CA LEU A 25 -11.97 4.77 7.74
C LEU A 25 -12.15 6.12 7.02
N ALA A 26 -12.77 7.11 7.68
CA ALA A 26 -12.92 8.46 7.15
C ALA A 26 -11.57 9.16 6.93
N SER A 27 -10.60 8.94 7.82
CA SER A 27 -9.24 9.48 7.68
C SER A 27 -8.49 8.84 6.52
N TYR A 28 -8.61 7.52 6.31
CA TYR A 28 -8.10 6.86 5.10
C TYR A 28 -8.71 7.45 3.82
N ALA A 29 -10.05 7.63 3.80
CA ALA A 29 -10.75 8.17 2.65
C ALA A 29 -10.35 9.62 2.33
N ALA A 30 -10.08 10.43 3.34
CA ALA A 30 -9.58 11.79 3.16
C ALA A 30 -8.15 11.77 2.61
N TYR A 31 -7.30 10.89 3.12
CA TYR A 31 -5.90 10.77 2.70
C TYR A 31 -5.77 10.37 1.22
N TYR A 32 -6.38 9.26 0.82
CA TYR A 32 -6.23 8.76 -0.55
C TYR A 32 -6.84 9.69 -1.59
N ARG A 33 -7.91 10.41 -1.25
CA ARG A 33 -8.52 11.39 -2.16
C ARG A 33 -7.59 12.56 -2.49
N ARG A 34 -6.71 12.94 -1.56
CA ARG A 34 -5.92 14.18 -1.66
C ARG A 34 -4.46 13.94 -1.99
N TRP A 35 -3.89 12.81 -1.57
CA TRP A 35 -2.46 12.59 -1.59
C TRP A 35 -2.04 11.20 -2.08
N SER A 36 -2.93 10.41 -2.68
CA SER A 36 -2.57 9.05 -3.12
C SER A 36 -1.45 9.09 -4.17
N GLN A 37 -0.40 8.31 -3.92
CA GLN A 37 0.70 8.08 -4.86
C GLN A 37 0.50 6.77 -5.61
N VAL A 38 1.05 6.67 -6.83
CA VAL A 38 0.88 5.48 -7.69
C VAL A 38 1.43 4.21 -7.02
N TRP A 39 2.51 4.31 -6.24
CA TRP A 39 3.06 3.16 -5.52
C TRP A 39 2.13 2.63 -4.42
N GLU A 40 1.31 3.49 -3.81
CA GLU A 40 0.36 3.07 -2.76
C GLU A 40 -0.74 2.21 -3.36
N ALA A 41 -1.25 2.58 -4.54
CA ALA A 41 -2.20 1.75 -5.29
C ALA A 41 -1.60 0.37 -5.61
N GLN A 42 -0.31 0.30 -5.95
CA GLN A 42 0.38 -0.98 -6.16
C GLN A 42 0.50 -1.81 -4.87
N ALA A 43 0.82 -1.18 -3.74
CA ALA A 43 0.86 -1.87 -2.45
C ALA A 43 -0.53 -2.43 -2.07
N LEU A 44 -1.59 -1.66 -2.32
CA LEU A 44 -2.97 -2.01 -2.04
C LEU A 44 -3.50 -3.18 -2.89
N LEU A 45 -2.87 -3.54 -4.01
CA LEU A 45 -3.21 -4.74 -4.79
C LEU A 45 -3.13 -6.03 -3.96
N ARG A 46 -2.34 -6.04 -2.89
CA ARG A 46 -2.20 -7.18 -1.97
C ARG A 46 -2.91 -6.99 -0.63
N ALA A 47 -3.63 -5.87 -0.46
CA ALA A 47 -4.35 -5.61 0.79
C ALA A 47 -5.57 -6.54 0.90
N GLU A 48 -5.66 -7.23 2.04
CA GLU A 48 -6.78 -8.11 2.40
C GLU A 48 -7.04 -8.00 3.90
N PRO A 49 -8.32 -7.93 4.35
CA PRO A 49 -8.65 -8.00 5.77
C PRO A 49 -8.29 -9.39 6.34
N VAL A 50 -7.39 -9.44 7.32
CA VAL A 50 -6.92 -10.71 7.91
C VAL A 50 -7.51 -10.98 9.30
N ALA A 51 -8.03 -9.96 9.98
CA ALA A 51 -8.60 -10.06 11.32
C ALA A 51 -9.47 -8.82 11.63
N GLY A 52 -10.38 -8.96 12.59
CA GLY A 52 -11.24 -7.89 13.09
C GLY A 52 -12.70 -8.03 12.66
N ASP A 53 -13.43 -6.91 12.74
CA ASP A 53 -14.83 -6.85 12.31
C ASP A 53 -14.94 -6.99 10.78
N ALA A 54 -15.78 -7.93 10.33
CA ALA A 54 -15.88 -8.27 8.92
C ALA A 54 -16.50 -7.14 8.09
N GLU A 55 -17.46 -6.40 8.65
CA GLU A 55 -18.11 -5.29 7.96
C GLU A 55 -17.13 -4.11 7.79
N LEU A 56 -16.36 -3.79 8.83
CA LEU A 56 -15.29 -2.79 8.73
C LEU A 56 -14.24 -3.17 7.69
N GLY A 57 -13.84 -4.44 7.64
CA GLY A 57 -12.92 -4.96 6.62
C GLY A 57 -13.47 -4.79 5.20
N ALA A 58 -14.73 -5.17 4.97
CA ALA A 58 -15.40 -5.01 3.69
C ALA A 58 -15.46 -3.52 3.26
N ARG A 59 -15.83 -2.63 4.17
CA ARG A 59 -15.89 -1.18 3.90
C ARG A 59 -14.52 -0.57 3.59
N PHE A 60 -13.44 -1.10 4.18
CA PHE A 60 -12.09 -0.70 3.81
C PHE A 60 -11.73 -1.16 2.40
N VAL A 61 -12.08 -2.39 2.02
CA VAL A 61 -11.87 -2.91 0.66
C VAL A 61 -12.61 -2.07 -0.36
N GLU A 62 -13.90 -1.79 -0.13
CA GLU A 62 -14.70 -0.91 -0.98
C GLU A 62 -14.08 0.48 -1.15
N LEU A 63 -13.48 1.01 -0.09
CA LEU A 63 -12.80 2.30 -0.12
C LEU A 63 -11.57 2.30 -1.05
N VAL A 64 -10.78 1.23 -1.04
CA VAL A 64 -9.49 1.17 -1.76
C VAL A 64 -9.58 0.56 -3.15
N ASP A 65 -10.65 -0.20 -3.45
CA ASP A 65 -10.85 -0.86 -4.74
C ASP A 65 -10.77 0.10 -5.93
N PRO A 66 -11.43 1.28 -5.93
CA PRO A 66 -11.31 2.22 -7.03
C PRO A 66 -9.89 2.77 -7.24
N LEU A 67 -9.05 2.76 -6.19
CA LEU A 67 -7.66 3.22 -6.27
C LEU A 67 -6.76 2.17 -6.90
N ARG A 68 -6.91 0.90 -6.47
CA ARG A 68 -6.08 -0.22 -6.94
C ARG A 68 -6.59 -0.83 -8.25
N TYR A 69 -7.87 -0.66 -8.58
CA TYR A 69 -8.52 -1.06 -9.83
C TYR A 69 -9.34 0.10 -10.43
N PRO A 70 -8.68 1.15 -10.98
CA PRO A 70 -9.40 2.26 -11.61
C PRO A 70 -10.23 1.78 -12.80
N ALA A 71 -11.48 2.27 -12.91
CA ALA A 71 -12.41 1.85 -13.96
C ALA A 71 -11.90 2.15 -15.38
N GLU A 72 -11.19 3.26 -15.57
CA GLU A 72 -10.57 3.62 -16.87
C GLU A 72 -9.21 2.94 -17.10
N GLY A 73 -8.78 2.10 -16.16
CA GLY A 73 -7.45 1.51 -16.16
C GLY A 73 -6.36 2.51 -15.78
N LEU A 74 -5.11 2.08 -15.94
CA LEU A 74 -3.94 2.88 -15.62
C LEU A 74 -3.52 3.73 -16.84
N GLY A 75 -3.49 5.04 -16.67
CA GLY A 75 -2.96 5.96 -17.68
C GLY A 75 -1.46 5.78 -17.93
N GLU A 76 -0.99 6.28 -19.07
CA GLU A 76 0.42 6.22 -19.51
C GLU A 76 1.42 6.78 -18.49
N ASP A 77 1.08 7.88 -17.80
CA ASP A 77 1.94 8.46 -16.76
C ASP A 77 2.09 7.54 -15.55
N GLY A 78 1.00 6.94 -15.09
CA GLY A 78 1.03 5.97 -14.00
C GLY A 78 1.86 4.73 -14.38
N ALA A 79 1.71 4.24 -15.61
CA ALA A 79 2.52 3.12 -16.10
C ALA A 79 4.02 3.46 -16.13
N ARG A 80 4.38 4.68 -16.56
CA ARG A 80 5.77 5.18 -16.51
C ARG A 80 6.29 5.25 -15.08
N GLU A 81 5.50 5.75 -14.13
CA GLU A 81 5.90 5.85 -12.73
C GLU A 81 6.16 4.47 -12.11
N ILE A 82 5.28 3.49 -12.36
CA ILE A 82 5.48 2.10 -11.91
C ILE A 82 6.79 1.53 -12.46
N ARG A 83 7.07 1.70 -13.76
CA ARG A 83 8.32 1.21 -14.37
C ARG A 83 9.54 1.86 -13.73
N ARG A 84 9.50 3.16 -13.43
CA ARG A 84 10.59 3.88 -12.74
C ARG A 84 10.82 3.35 -11.33
N LEU A 85 9.74 3.15 -10.56
CA LEU A 85 9.82 2.60 -9.21
C LEU A 85 10.41 1.19 -9.22
N LYS A 86 9.96 0.33 -10.14
CA LYS A 86 10.49 -1.01 -10.32
C LYS A 86 12.00 -0.99 -10.62
N ALA A 87 12.42 -0.18 -11.60
CA ALA A 87 13.83 -0.06 -11.96
C ALA A 87 14.70 0.42 -10.78
N ARG A 88 14.21 1.40 -10.01
CA ARG A 88 14.90 1.86 -8.79
C ARG A 88 15.04 0.73 -7.77
N MET A 89 13.95 0.03 -7.46
CA MET A 89 13.95 -1.09 -6.52
C MET A 89 14.92 -2.20 -6.95
N GLU A 90 15.01 -2.50 -8.24
CA GLU A 90 15.95 -3.49 -8.79
C GLU A 90 17.40 -3.02 -8.61
N SER A 91 17.70 -1.75 -8.87
CA SER A 91 19.04 -1.18 -8.65
C SER A 91 19.46 -1.13 -7.18
N GLU A 92 18.50 -0.90 -6.26
CA GLU A 92 18.73 -0.82 -4.82
C GLU A 92 18.78 -2.21 -4.15
N ARG A 93 18.11 -3.22 -4.73
CA ARG A 93 18.12 -4.62 -4.25
C ARG A 93 19.34 -5.41 -4.69
N LEU A 94 20.11 -4.96 -5.69
CA LEU A 94 21.38 -5.58 -6.03
C LEU A 94 22.34 -5.43 -4.83
N PRO A 95 22.85 -6.52 -4.26
CA PRO A 95 23.72 -6.44 -3.11
C PRO A 95 24.99 -5.67 -3.49
N ARG A 96 25.42 -4.76 -2.61
CA ARG A 96 26.80 -4.25 -2.67
C ARG A 96 27.75 -5.45 -2.58
N GLY A 97 28.39 -5.82 -3.70
CA GLY A 97 29.46 -6.83 -3.74
C GLY A 97 29.16 -8.15 -4.46
N ALA A 98 28.48 -8.14 -5.60
CA ALA A 98 28.43 -9.28 -6.51
C ALA A 98 29.12 -8.93 -7.84
N ASP A 99 30.45 -8.77 -7.79
CA ASP A 99 31.40 -8.90 -8.91
C ASP A 99 32.52 -9.86 -8.45
#